data_AF-A0A2A6NJN4-F1
#
_entry.id   AF-A0A2A6NJN4-F1
#
_cell.length_a   1.000
_cell.length_b   1.000
_cell.length_c   1.000
_cell.angle_alpha   90.00
_cell.angle_beta   90.00
_cell.angle_gamma   90.00
#
_symmetry.space_group_name_H-M   'P 1'
#
loop_
_entity.id
_entity.type
_entity.pdbx_description
1 polymer ?
#
loop_
_entity_poly.entity_id
_entity_poly.type
_entity_poly.pdbx_seq_one_letter_code
_entity_poly.pdbx_strand_id
1 'polypeptide(L)'
;MPAKGRATATNATAQSREDILNARAISTLGAGVVNAMSAVGAAVIKKHRPALGKSPDWFWHMFAKCEAKAARVAEQAARDPEACGDATFIEVYAAQLPKLMASALESHDKALKAK
;
A
#
# COMPACT_ATOMS: atom_id res chain seq x y z
N MET A 1 -43.94 12.65 -15.45
CA MET A 1 -42.86 11.97 -14.71
C MET A 1 -41.95 11.26 -15.71
N PRO A 2 -40.62 11.45 -15.61
CA PRO A 2 -39.73 10.29 -15.69
C PRO A 2 -38.66 10.29 -14.58
N ALA A 3 -38.31 9.08 -14.15
CA ALA A 3 -37.32 8.77 -13.14
C ALA A 3 -35.90 9.14 -13.60
N LYS A 4 -35.15 9.88 -12.77
CA LYS A 4 -33.71 10.12 -12.98
C LYS A 4 -32.92 9.19 -12.06
N GLY A 5 -32.28 8.20 -12.69
CA GLY A 5 -31.51 7.13 -12.07
C GLY A 5 -30.40 7.64 -11.17
N ARG A 6 -30.36 7.08 -9.95
CA ARG A 6 -29.28 7.17 -8.98
C ARG A 6 -28.33 6.00 -9.27
N ALA A 7 -27.24 6.24 -9.98
CA ALA A 7 -26.19 5.24 -10.19
C ALA A 7 -24.83 5.90 -10.45
N THR A 8 -24.19 6.43 -9.40
CA THR A 8 -22.81 6.95 -9.49
C THR A 8 -21.98 6.69 -8.23
N ALA A 9 -22.28 5.63 -7.46
CA ALA A 9 -21.54 5.34 -6.22
C ALA A 9 -20.93 3.92 -6.12
N THR A 10 -21.15 3.03 -7.09
CA THR A 10 -20.68 1.63 -6.99
C THR A 10 -19.45 1.31 -7.84
N ASN A 11 -19.17 2.05 -8.91
CA ASN A 11 -18.01 1.76 -9.78
C ASN A 11 -16.68 2.28 -9.23
N ALA A 12 -16.66 3.37 -8.46
CA ALA A 12 -15.43 3.92 -7.88
C ALA A 12 -14.79 2.95 -6.86
N THR A 13 -15.61 2.19 -6.15
CA THR A 13 -15.16 1.25 -5.10
C THR A 13 -14.66 -0.08 -5.68
N ALA A 14 -15.26 -0.55 -6.79
CA ALA A 14 -14.82 -1.75 -7.49
C ALA A 14 -13.48 -1.51 -8.21
N GLN A 15 -13.35 -0.38 -8.91
CA GLN A 15 -12.12 -0.01 -9.61
C GLN A 15 -10.95 0.23 -8.63
N SER A 16 -11.24 0.80 -7.45
CA SER A 16 -10.25 0.95 -6.37
C SER A 16 -9.75 -0.40 -5.78
N ARG A 17 -10.53 -1.48 -5.95
CA ARG A 17 -10.22 -2.84 -5.46
C ARG A 17 -9.44 -3.68 -6.48
N GLU A 18 -9.57 -3.41 -7.77
CA GLU A 18 -8.79 -4.07 -8.82
C GLU A 18 -7.42 -3.40 -9.03
N ASP A 19 -7.25 -2.16 -8.57
CA ASP A 19 -6.04 -1.34 -8.69
C ASP A 19 -5.10 -1.44 -7.47
N ILE A 20 -5.20 -2.50 -6.66
CA ILE A 20 -4.41 -2.64 -5.41
C ILE A 20 -2.90 -2.58 -5.72
N LEU A 21 -2.50 -3.10 -6.86
CA LEU A 21 -1.23 -2.85 -7.50
C LEU A 21 -1.54 -2.68 -8.98
N ASN A 22 -1.46 -1.47 -9.52
CA ASN A 22 -1.61 -1.28 -10.97
C ASN A 22 -0.51 -2.10 -11.66
N ALA A 23 -0.84 -3.28 -12.16
CA ALA A 23 0.15 -4.22 -12.71
C ALA A 23 0.95 -3.57 -13.85
N ARG A 24 0.36 -2.61 -14.56
CA ARG A 24 1.05 -1.78 -15.55
C ARG A 24 2.10 -0.85 -14.93
N ALA A 25 1.81 -0.24 -13.79
CA ALA A 25 2.77 0.62 -13.09
C ALA A 25 3.97 -0.15 -12.57
N ILE A 26 3.77 -1.39 -12.12
CA ILE A 26 4.88 -2.28 -11.72
C ILE A 26 5.66 -2.78 -12.93
N SER A 27 4.98 -3.03 -14.05
CA SER A 27 5.61 -3.50 -15.29
C SER A 27 6.54 -2.45 -15.93
N THR A 28 6.41 -1.18 -15.55
CA THR A 28 7.32 -0.09 -15.97
C THR A 28 8.51 0.12 -15.02
N LEU A 29 8.50 -0.48 -13.82
CA LEU A 29 9.59 -0.33 -12.86
C LEU A 29 10.80 -1.17 -13.28
N GLY A 30 12.00 -0.63 -13.12
CA GLY A 30 13.23 -1.39 -13.32
C GLY A 30 13.34 -2.58 -12.35
N ALA A 31 14.00 -3.65 -12.78
CA ALA A 31 14.24 -4.83 -11.93
C ALA A 31 14.92 -4.50 -10.59
N GLY A 32 15.76 -3.45 -10.56
CA GLY A 32 16.36 -2.93 -9.34
C GLY A 32 15.35 -2.39 -8.33
N VAL A 33 14.31 -1.69 -8.78
CA VAL A 33 13.25 -1.16 -7.92
C VAL A 33 12.40 -2.30 -7.35
N VAL A 34 12.04 -3.29 -8.17
CA VAL A 34 11.28 -4.46 -7.68
C VAL A 34 12.05 -5.22 -6.60
N ASN A 35 13.36 -5.42 -6.79
CA ASN A 35 14.22 -6.03 -5.77
C ASN A 35 14.28 -5.17 -4.50
N ALA A 36 14.40 -3.85 -4.64
CA ALA A 36 14.41 -2.94 -3.50
C ALA A 36 13.07 -2.92 -2.74
N MET A 37 11.94 -2.94 -3.44
CA MET A 37 10.60 -3.04 -2.83
C MET A 37 10.48 -4.30 -1.97
N SER A 38 10.95 -5.44 -2.50
CA SER A 38 11.00 -6.71 -1.76
C SER A 38 11.87 -6.61 -0.50
N ALA A 39 13.05 -5.99 -0.59
CA ALA A 39 13.94 -5.77 0.55
C ALA A 39 13.30 -4.87 1.64
N VAL A 40 12.61 -3.79 1.24
CA VAL A 40 11.86 -2.94 2.17
C VAL A 40 10.74 -3.75 2.83
N GLY A 41 9.98 -4.52 2.05
CA GLY A 41 8.91 -5.37 2.57
C GLY A 41 9.43 -6.37 3.62
N ALA A 42 10.50 -7.08 3.31
CA ALA A 42 11.16 -8.00 4.23
C ALA A 42 11.65 -7.29 5.51
N ALA A 43 12.21 -6.09 5.41
CA ALA A 43 12.63 -5.30 6.55
C ALA A 43 11.46 -4.91 7.47
N VAL A 44 10.33 -4.49 6.89
CA VAL A 44 9.11 -4.16 7.64
C VAL A 44 8.53 -5.39 8.33
N ILE A 45 8.47 -6.54 7.64
CA ILE A 45 8.04 -7.81 8.22
C ILE A 45 8.95 -8.21 9.40
N LYS A 46 10.28 -8.12 9.22
CA LYS A 46 11.25 -8.43 10.28
C LYS A 46 11.08 -7.52 11.49
N LYS A 47 10.86 -6.22 11.28
CA LYS A 47 10.62 -5.23 12.35
C LYS A 47 9.35 -5.53 13.15
N HIS A 48 8.31 -6.02 12.49
CA HIS A 48 7.00 -6.28 13.11
C HIS A 48 6.69 -7.78 13.31
N ARG A 49 7.73 -8.62 13.36
CA ARG A 49 7.62 -10.07 13.59
C ARG A 49 6.74 -10.47 14.79
N PRO A 50 6.74 -9.74 15.93
CA PRO A 50 5.85 -10.06 17.04
C PRO A 50 4.36 -9.94 16.68
N ALA A 51 3.99 -8.95 15.87
CA ALA A 51 2.60 -8.76 15.44
C ALA A 51 2.16 -9.85 14.46
N LEU A 52 3.06 -10.26 13.55
CA LEU A 52 2.85 -11.39 12.64
C LEU A 52 2.56 -12.69 13.42
N GLY A 53 3.25 -12.93 14.54
CA GLY A 53 3.03 -14.11 15.37
C GLY A 53 1.68 -14.12 16.12
N LYS A 54 1.10 -12.96 16.42
CA LYS A 54 -0.18 -12.87 17.15
C LYS A 54 -1.40 -13.05 16.25
N SER A 55 -1.37 -12.45 15.06
CA SER A 55 -2.51 -12.44 14.14
C SER A 55 -2.01 -12.47 12.69
N PRO A 56 -1.59 -13.64 12.17
CA PRO A 56 -0.90 -13.75 10.89
C PRO A 56 -1.78 -13.34 9.70
N ASP A 57 -3.01 -13.84 9.62
CA ASP A 57 -3.91 -13.54 8.49
C ASP A 57 -4.23 -12.04 8.41
N TRP A 58 -4.53 -11.44 9.58
CA TRP A 58 -4.78 -10.00 9.66
C TRP A 58 -3.53 -9.18 9.31
N PHE A 59 -2.36 -9.62 9.79
CA PHE A 59 -1.08 -8.97 9.49
C PHE A 59 -0.82 -8.96 7.99
N TRP A 60 -0.94 -10.11 7.31
CA TRP A 60 -0.70 -10.21 5.86
C TRP A 60 -1.70 -9.39 5.06
N HIS A 61 -2.97 -9.41 5.44
CA HIS A 61 -4.01 -8.57 4.82
C HIS A 61 -3.69 -7.08 4.96
N MET A 62 -3.30 -6.63 6.14
CA MET A 62 -2.95 -5.23 6.37
C MET A 62 -1.63 -4.84 5.74
N PHE A 63 -0.65 -5.74 5.72
CA PHE A 63 0.62 -5.54 5.04
C PHE A 63 0.38 -5.30 3.55
N ALA A 64 -0.38 -6.16 2.88
CA ALA A 64 -0.72 -6.00 1.45
C ALA A 64 -1.43 -4.66 1.17
N LYS A 65 -2.33 -4.22 2.05
CA LYS A 65 -2.98 -2.90 1.94
C LYS A 65 -2.01 -1.74 2.12
N CYS A 66 -1.08 -1.84 3.07
CA CYS A 66 -0.05 -0.82 3.29
C CYS A 66 0.93 -0.76 2.12
N GLU A 67 1.32 -1.92 1.58
CA GLU A 67 2.19 -2.08 0.42
C GLU A 67 1.60 -1.40 -0.81
N ALA A 68 0.34 -1.73 -1.13
CA ALA A 68 -0.45 -1.10 -2.17
C ALA A 68 -0.52 0.42 -2.03
N LYS A 69 -0.81 0.91 -0.82
CA LYS A 69 -0.91 2.34 -0.55
C LYS A 69 0.46 3.04 -0.67
N ALA A 70 1.53 2.44 -0.17
CA ALA A 70 2.88 2.98 -0.30
C ALA A 70 3.30 3.07 -1.78
N ALA A 71 3.03 2.02 -2.58
CA ALA A 71 3.31 1.99 -4.00
C ALA A 71 2.56 3.09 -4.76
N ARG A 72 1.27 3.31 -4.47
CA ARG A 72 0.48 4.39 -5.09
C ARG A 72 1.04 5.79 -4.78
N VAL A 73 1.46 6.03 -3.52
CA VAL A 73 2.07 7.32 -3.14
C VAL A 73 3.42 7.51 -3.82
N ALA A 74 4.23 6.45 -3.88
CA ALA A 74 5.51 6.45 -4.58
C ALA A 74 5.35 6.70 -6.08
N GLU A 75 4.36 6.07 -6.73
CA GLU A 75 4.05 6.28 -8.14
C GLU A 75 3.63 7.71 -8.44
N GLN A 76 2.78 8.29 -7.58
CA GLN A 76 2.38 9.69 -7.71
C GLN A 76 3.58 10.64 -7.61
N ALA A 77 4.50 10.39 -6.67
CA ALA A 77 5.71 11.17 -6.52
C ALA A 77 6.68 11.02 -7.70
N ALA A 78 6.81 9.80 -8.26
CA ALA A 78 7.68 9.51 -9.38
C ALA A 78 7.20 10.10 -10.73
N ARG A 79 5.94 10.53 -10.81
CA ARG A 79 5.36 11.18 -12.00
C ARG A 79 5.62 12.69 -12.06
N ASP A 80 6.20 13.28 -11.02
CA ASP A 80 6.57 14.69 -11.03
C ASP A 80 7.67 14.93 -12.10
N PRO A 81 7.56 15.97 -12.94
CA PRO A 81 8.58 16.27 -13.95
C PRO A 81 10.00 16.47 -13.40
N GLU A 82 10.11 16.92 -12.16
CA GLU A 82 11.39 17.14 -11.47
C GLU A 82 11.85 15.90 -10.67
N ALA A 83 11.06 14.82 -10.66
CA ALA A 83 11.41 13.58 -9.96
C ALA A 83 12.36 12.70 -10.78
N CYS A 84 13.21 11.96 -10.05
CA CYS A 84 14.13 10.98 -10.60
C CYS A 84 13.46 9.60 -10.80
N GLY A 85 12.21 9.57 -11.30
CA GLY A 85 11.46 8.35 -11.63
C GLY A 85 11.59 7.23 -10.60
N ASP A 86 12.24 6.13 -10.98
CA ASP A 86 12.49 4.93 -10.17
C ASP A 86 13.18 5.21 -8.82
N ALA A 87 14.11 6.18 -8.77
CA ALA A 87 14.79 6.55 -7.53
C ALA A 87 13.82 7.24 -6.55
N THR A 88 13.03 8.19 -7.05
CA THR A 88 11.99 8.86 -6.24
C THR A 88 10.92 7.87 -5.80
N PHE A 89 10.55 6.91 -6.66
CA PHE A 89 9.61 5.85 -6.31
C PHE A 89 10.12 5.08 -5.09
N ILE A 90 11.34 4.53 -5.15
CA ILE A 90 11.82 3.65 -4.07
C ILE A 90 12.05 4.41 -2.77
N GLU A 91 12.52 5.66 -2.83
CA GLU A 91 12.70 6.52 -1.66
C GLU A 91 11.36 6.76 -0.94
N VAL A 92 10.33 7.15 -1.70
CA VAL A 92 9.00 7.41 -1.14
C VAL A 92 8.36 6.12 -0.64
N TYR A 93 8.48 5.02 -1.39
CA TYR A 93 7.97 3.70 -0.99
C TYR A 93 8.59 3.25 0.35
N ALA A 94 9.92 3.31 0.45
CA ALA A 94 10.67 2.94 1.65
C ALA A 94 10.33 3.83 2.86
N ALA A 95 10.03 5.12 2.63
CA ALA A 95 9.61 6.03 3.68
C ALA A 95 8.17 5.80 4.15
N GLN A 96 7.26 5.40 3.26
CA GLN A 96 5.83 5.28 3.54
C GLN A 96 5.44 3.92 4.13
N LEU A 97 5.96 2.81 3.58
CA LEU A 97 5.53 1.47 3.99
C LEU A 97 5.69 1.22 5.51
N PRO A 98 6.82 1.55 6.16
CA PRO A 98 6.97 1.36 7.61
C PRO A 98 6.01 2.22 8.44
N LYS A 99 5.70 3.44 7.98
CA LYS A 99 4.80 4.37 8.68
C LYS A 99 3.36 3.87 8.63
N LEU A 100 2.92 3.44 7.45
CA LEU A 100 1.58 2.87 7.26
C LEU A 100 1.39 1.61 8.10
N MET A 101 2.40 0.73 8.10
CA MET A 101 2.33 -0.51 8.89
C MET A 101 2.30 -0.22 10.39
N ALA A 102 3.14 0.68 10.89
CA ALA A 102 3.15 1.06 12.29
C ALA A 102 1.79 1.64 12.73
N SER A 103 1.19 2.51 11.92
CA SER A 103 -0.13 3.11 12.22
C SER A 103 -1.25 2.07 12.21
N ALA A 104 -1.21 1.11 11.27
CA ALA A 104 -2.17 0.00 11.22
C ALA A 104 -2.09 -0.89 12.47
N LEU A 105 -0.87 -1.21 12.91
CA LEU A 105 -0.63 -1.99 14.13
C LEU A 105 -1.10 -1.27 15.39
N GLU A 106 -0.78 0.01 15.53
CA GLU A 106 -1.23 0.81 16.67
C GLU A 106 -2.77 0.87 16.76
N SER A 107 -3.44 1.05 15.61
CA SER A 107 -4.90 1.08 15.52
C SER A 107 -5.52 -0.27 15.91
N HIS A 108 -4.89 -1.38 15.50
CA HIS A 108 -5.33 -2.72 15.86
C HIS A 108 -5.16 -3.03 17.34
N ASP A 109 -4.00 -2.68 17.92
CA ASP A 109 -3.74 -2.87 19.34
C ASP A 109 -4.71 -2.05 20.21
N LYS A 110 -5.06 -0.82 19.78
CA LYS A 110 -6.09 -0.01 20.44
C LYS A 110 -7.47 -0.67 20.34
N ALA A 111 -7.84 -1.19 19.16
CA ALA A 111 -9.12 -1.87 18.95
C ALA A 111 -9.24 -3.18 19.75
N LEU A 112 -8.13 -3.90 19.95
CA LEU A 112 -8.10 -5.10 20.78
C LEU A 112 -8.21 -4.79 22.27
N LYS A 113 -7.65 -3.68 22.75
CA LYS A 113 -7.74 -3.25 24.15
C LYS A 113 -9.10 -2.64 24.54
N ALA A 114 -9.87 -2.18 23.55
CA ALA A 114 -11.21 -1.63 23.74
C ALA A 114 -12.31 -2.69 23.78
N LYS A 115 -11.95 -3.97 23.62
CA LYS A 115 -12.82 -5.14 23.77
C LYS A 115 -12.56 -5.82 25.10
#